data_AF-A0A969AHU9-F1
#
_entry.id   AF-A0A969AHU9-F1
#
_cell.length_a   1.000
_cell.length_b   1.000
_cell.length_c   1.000
_cell.angle_alpha   90.00
_cell.angle_beta   90.00
_cell.angle_gamma   90.00
#
_symmetry.space_group_name_H-M   'P 1'
#
loop_
_entity.id
_entity.type
_entity.pdbx_description
1 polymer ?
#
loop_
_entity_poly.entity_id
_entity_poly.type
_entity_poly.pdbx_seq_one_letter_code
_entity_poly.pdbx_strand_id
1 'polypeptide(L)'
;MWKFSSHQFRHTFATEAINNGVPQHIVQKLLGHKSPEMTMVYAHIHDKTIIKELAKFHQNRTIDITGQIVSLELEGNPENLEWFTRKICAIALPNGYCGRPKIEGDCDIAGDVGCYLCPHFCTSKAFIAVHKDQLEQGKRI
;
A
#
# COMPACT_ATOMS: atom_id res chain seq x y z
N MET A 1 42.95 11.81 9.30
CA MET A 1 42.16 12.04 10.53
C MET A 1 40.72 12.29 10.10
N TRP A 2 39.78 11.43 10.47
CA TRP A 2 38.37 11.55 10.06
C TRP A 2 37.65 12.60 10.93
N LYS A 3 36.94 13.55 10.30
CA LYS A 3 36.13 14.56 10.99
C LYS A 3 34.67 14.11 10.96
N PHE A 4 34.17 13.65 12.09
CA PHE A 4 32.74 13.37 12.27
C PHE A 4 32.04 14.66 12.72
N SER A 5 30.99 15.05 12.01
CA SER A 5 30.13 16.17 12.38
C SER A 5 28.86 15.70 13.09
N SER A 6 28.31 16.54 13.97
CA SER A 6 27.01 16.31 14.59
C SER A 6 25.89 16.12 13.56
N HIS A 7 26.03 16.73 12.39
CA HIS A 7 25.12 16.56 11.26
C HIS A 7 25.17 15.14 10.68
N GLN A 8 26.36 14.54 10.55
CA GLN A 8 26.50 13.15 10.10
C GLN A 8 25.89 12.16 11.10
N PHE A 9 26.08 12.39 12.40
CA PHE A 9 25.43 11.57 13.43
C PHE A 9 23.90 11.68 13.36
N ARG A 10 23.36 12.90 13.23
CA ARG A 10 21.91 13.12 13.03
C ARG A 10 21.40 12.39 11.80
N HIS A 11 22.13 12.42 10.70
CA HIS A 11 21.80 11.66 9.48
C HIS A 11 21.74 10.15 9.75
N THR A 12 22.80 9.56 10.27
CA THR A 12 22.84 8.12 10.53
C THR A 12 21.74 7.69 11.50
N PHE A 13 21.58 8.39 12.62
CA PHE A 13 20.55 8.09 13.61
C PHE A 13 19.13 8.18 13.03
N ALA A 14 18.82 9.27 12.32
CA ALA A 14 17.48 9.49 11.78
C ALA A 14 17.11 8.43 10.73
N THR A 15 18.04 8.13 9.82
CA THR A 15 17.85 7.13 8.77
C THR A 15 17.71 5.72 9.36
N GLU A 16 18.56 5.34 10.33
CA GLU A 16 18.43 4.05 11.00
C GLU A 16 17.14 3.93 11.80
N ALA A 17 16.73 4.98 12.52
CA ALA A 17 15.48 4.96 13.28
C ALA A 17 14.26 4.76 12.37
N ILE A 18 14.17 5.51 11.27
CA ILE A 18 13.07 5.37 10.30
C ILE A 18 13.08 3.97 9.66
N ASN A 19 14.25 3.47 9.26
CA ASN A 19 14.37 2.14 8.65
C ASN A 19 14.03 1.00 9.62
N ASN A 20 14.23 1.20 10.93
CA ASN A 20 13.80 0.26 11.97
C ASN A 20 12.32 0.43 12.37
N GLY A 21 11.56 1.24 11.64
CA GLY A 21 10.11 1.38 11.82
C GLY A 21 9.69 2.41 12.86
N VAL A 22 10.60 3.26 13.35
CA VAL A 22 10.22 4.40 14.19
C VAL A 22 9.43 5.39 13.33
N PRO A 23 8.20 5.78 13.71
CA PRO A 23 7.41 6.70 12.90
C PRO A 23 8.13 8.03 12.71
N GLN A 24 8.07 8.59 11.50
CA GLN A 24 8.79 9.80 11.13
C GLN A 24 8.49 10.99 12.05
N HIS A 25 7.24 11.15 12.50
CA HIS A 25 6.85 12.21 13.43
C HIS A 25 7.48 12.06 14.83
N ILE A 26 7.87 10.85 15.23
CA ILE A 26 8.61 10.60 16.47
C ILE A 26 10.07 11.00 16.27
N VAL A 27 10.69 10.60 15.15
CA VAL A 27 12.06 11.00 14.79
C VAL A 27 12.17 12.52 14.67
N GLN A 28 11.17 13.18 14.10
CA GLN A 28 11.06 14.64 14.03
C GLN A 28 11.14 15.28 15.43
N LYS A 29 10.38 14.75 16.40
CA LYS A 29 10.39 15.25 17.79
C LYS A 29 11.73 14.99 18.47
N LEU A 30 12.31 13.80 18.29
CA LEU A 30 13.61 13.44 18.88
C LEU A 30 14.75 14.33 18.40
N LEU A 31 14.69 14.78 17.15
CA LEU A 31 15.71 15.65 16.54
C LEU A 31 15.42 17.15 16.71
N GLY A 32 14.25 17.49 17.26
CA GLY A 32 13.82 18.87 17.47
C GLY A 32 13.53 19.61 16.17
N HIS A 33 13.08 18.90 15.13
CA HIS A 33 12.78 19.51 13.84
C HIS A 33 11.47 20.30 13.88
N LYS A 34 11.54 21.53 13.39
CA LYS A 34 10.41 22.47 13.39
C LYS A 34 9.35 22.13 12.34
N SER A 35 9.72 21.36 11.32
CA SER A 35 8.81 20.98 10.25
C SER A 35 9.04 19.54 9.79
N PRO A 36 8.02 18.89 9.21
CA PRO A 36 8.15 17.54 8.65
C PRO A 36 9.17 17.46 7.52
N GLU A 37 9.32 18.51 6.70
CA GLU A 37 10.22 18.57 5.55
C GLU A 37 11.68 18.41 5.98
N MET A 38 12.06 18.97 7.14
CA MET A 38 13.39 18.77 7.72
C MET A 38 13.67 17.31 8.07
N THR A 39 12.63 16.50 8.32
CA THR A 39 12.77 15.07 8.61
C THR A 39 12.63 14.20 7.37
N MET A 40 11.94 14.70 6.33
CA MET A 40 11.76 14.01 5.05
C MET A 40 13.10 13.68 4.37
N VAL A 41 14.13 14.48 4.60
CA VAL A 41 15.49 14.21 4.08
C VAL A 41 16.09 12.90 4.61
N TYR A 42 15.54 12.33 5.69
CA TYR A 42 15.97 11.03 6.24
C TYR A 42 15.04 9.88 5.83
N ALA A 43 13.89 10.18 5.23
CA ALA A 43 12.88 9.22 4.81
C ALA A 43 13.27 8.52 3.49
N HIS A 44 14.52 8.06 3.38
CA HIS A 44 14.91 7.07 2.40
C HIS A 44 14.37 5.71 2.85
N ILE A 45 13.05 5.55 2.76
CA ILE A 45 12.41 4.26 3.03
C ILE A 45 12.92 3.31 1.95
N HIS A 46 13.68 2.30 2.34
CA HIS A 46 14.08 1.25 1.40
C HIS A 46 12.83 0.60 0.81
N ASP A 47 12.84 0.29 -0.49
CA ASP A 47 11.67 -0.32 -1.16
C ASP A 47 11.23 -1.62 -0.47
N LYS A 48 12.16 -2.37 0.12
CA LYS A 48 11.87 -3.54 0.97
C LYS A 48 10.95 -3.22 2.15
N THR A 49 11.08 -2.05 2.77
CA THR A 49 10.22 -1.59 3.86
C THR A 49 8.84 -1.22 3.35
N ILE A 50 8.74 -0.55 2.18
CA ILE A 50 7.45 -0.26 1.52
C ILE A 50 6.71 -1.56 1.22
N ILE A 51 7.40 -2.54 0.63
CA ILE A 51 6.87 -3.88 0.32
C ILE A 51 6.35 -4.56 1.58
N LYS A 52 7.14 -4.55 2.66
CA LYS A 52 6.78 -5.20 3.92
C LYS A 52 5.56 -4.56 4.57
N GLU A 53 5.48 -3.23 4.62
CA GLU A 53 4.33 -2.53 5.22
C GLU A 53 3.08 -2.64 4.35
N LEU A 54 3.22 -2.65 3.02
CA LEU A 54 2.13 -2.92 2.09
C LEU A 54 1.61 -4.36 2.24
N ALA A 55 2.51 -5.34 2.30
CA ALA A 55 2.17 -6.73 2.57
C ALA A 55 1.38 -6.85 3.89
N LYS A 56 1.84 -6.22 4.97
CA LYS A 56 1.09 -6.17 6.25
C LYS A 56 -0.27 -5.49 6.14
N PHE A 57 -0.37 -4.41 5.36
CA PHE A 57 -1.63 -3.71 5.14
C PHE A 57 -2.65 -4.62 4.43
N HIS A 58 -2.24 -5.34 3.40
CA HIS A 58 -3.09 -6.26 2.64
C HIS A 58 -3.27 -7.64 3.30
N GLN A 59 -2.38 -8.03 4.22
CA GLN A 59 -2.45 -9.31 4.92
C GLN A 59 -3.80 -9.45 5.65
N ASN A 60 -4.58 -10.46 5.26
CA ASN A 60 -5.92 -10.76 5.79
C ASN A 60 -6.99 -9.68 5.57
N ARG A 61 -6.72 -8.67 4.72
CA ARG A 61 -7.67 -7.58 4.41
C ARG A 61 -8.18 -7.60 3.00
N THR A 62 -7.56 -8.38 2.10
CA THR A 62 -8.02 -8.52 0.73
C THR A 62 -8.74 -9.84 0.57
N ILE A 63 -9.99 -9.75 0.14
CA ILE A 63 -10.84 -10.89 -0.19
C ILE A 63 -11.19 -10.73 -1.67
N ASP A 64 -10.93 -11.77 -2.46
CA ASP A 64 -11.34 -11.78 -3.86
C ASP A 64 -12.86 -11.95 -4.00
N ILE A 65 -13.34 -11.87 -5.23
CA ILE A 65 -14.74 -12.12 -5.57
C ILE A 65 -15.26 -13.50 -5.12
N THR A 66 -14.38 -14.48 -4.94
CA THR A 66 -14.75 -15.84 -4.51
C THR A 66 -14.87 -15.97 -3.00
N GLY A 67 -14.51 -14.93 -2.25
CA GLY A 67 -14.50 -14.94 -0.78
C GLY A 67 -13.21 -15.51 -0.19
N GLN A 68 -12.19 -15.77 -1.00
CA GLN A 68 -10.90 -16.26 -0.53
C GLN A 68 -10.01 -15.09 -0.11
N ILE A 69 -9.24 -15.29 0.96
CA ILE A 69 -8.25 -14.32 1.40
C ILE A 69 -7.09 -14.38 0.41
N VAL A 70 -6.86 -13.27 -0.29
CA VAL A 70 -5.71 -13.12 -1.18
C VAL A 70 -4.62 -12.40 -0.40
N SER A 71 -3.55 -13.11 -0.08
CA SER A 71 -2.29 -12.45 0.27
C SER A 71 -1.68 -11.89 -1.01
N LEU A 72 -1.36 -10.60 -1.03
CA LEU A 72 -0.45 -10.08 -2.05
C LEU A 72 0.92 -10.71 -1.79
N GLU A 73 1.26 -11.74 -2.58
CA GLU A 73 2.61 -12.25 -2.70
C GLU A 73 3.41 -11.23 -3.51
N LEU A 74 4.04 -10.30 -2.80
CA LEU A 74 4.87 -9.26 -3.40
C LEU A 74 6.25 -9.84 -3.74
N GLU A 75 6.32 -10.71 -4.73
CA GLU A 75 7.60 -11.10 -5.34
C GLU A 75 7.95 -10.09 -6.45
N GLY A 76 9.01 -9.31 -6.23
CA GLY A 76 9.46 -8.30 -7.20
C GLY A 76 10.80 -7.67 -6.84
N ASN A 77 11.58 -7.30 -7.87
CA ASN A 77 12.85 -6.59 -7.72
C ASN A 77 12.60 -5.24 -7.00
N PRO A 78 13.19 -5.03 -5.80
CA PRO A 78 12.96 -3.84 -4.99
C PRO A 78 13.39 -2.54 -5.68
N GLU A 79 14.23 -2.54 -6.71
CA GLU A 79 14.77 -1.31 -7.31
C GLU A 79 13.76 -0.47 -8.13
N ASN A 80 12.56 -0.98 -8.42
CA ASN A 80 11.57 -0.25 -9.22
C ASN A 80 10.28 0.02 -8.44
N LEU A 81 10.25 1.10 -7.66
CA LEU A 81 9.02 1.67 -7.11
C LEU A 81 7.98 1.97 -8.21
N GLU A 82 8.45 2.25 -9.43
CA GLU A 82 7.65 2.45 -10.65
C GLU A 82 6.95 1.15 -11.12
N TRP A 83 7.40 -0.03 -10.69
CA TRP A 83 6.67 -1.29 -10.86
C TRP A 83 5.57 -1.45 -9.79
N PHE A 84 5.80 -0.97 -8.56
CA PHE A 84 4.86 -1.05 -7.43
C PHE A 84 3.64 -0.15 -7.59
N THR A 85 3.83 1.12 -7.97
CA THR A 85 2.72 2.07 -8.26
C THR A 85 1.92 1.69 -9.51
N ARG A 86 2.43 0.77 -10.33
CA ARG A 86 1.82 0.31 -11.59
C ARG A 86 0.94 -0.93 -11.43
N LYS A 87 0.96 -1.61 -10.27
CA LYS A 87 0.21 -2.86 -10.04
C LYS A 87 -1.10 -2.71 -9.25
N ILE A 88 -1.34 -1.60 -8.56
CA ILE A 88 -2.60 -1.38 -7.84
C ILE A 88 -3.30 -0.15 -8.40
N CYS A 89 -4.31 -0.37 -9.23
CA CYS A 89 -5.24 0.68 -9.62
C CYS A 89 -6.28 0.82 -8.50
N ALA A 90 -5.90 1.47 -7.38
CA ALA A 90 -6.79 1.69 -6.23
C ALA A 90 -7.89 2.73 -6.56
N ILE A 91 -8.65 2.51 -7.62
CA ILE A 91 -9.96 3.13 -7.76
C ILE A 91 -10.79 2.58 -6.60
N ALA A 92 -11.01 3.44 -5.62
CA ALA A 92 -11.86 3.14 -4.48
C ALA A 92 -13.29 2.96 -4.99
N LEU A 93 -13.85 1.78 -4.72
CA LEU A 93 -15.26 1.48 -4.93
C LEU A 93 -15.97 1.60 -3.57
N PRO A 94 -17.32 1.74 -3.54
CA PRO A 94 -18.07 1.95 -2.30
C PRO A 94 -17.76 0.94 -1.18
N ASN A 95 -17.47 -0.31 -1.54
CA ASN A 95 -17.21 -1.41 -0.60
C ASN A 95 -15.98 -2.25 -0.98
N GLY A 96 -15.04 -1.69 -1.74
CA GLY A 96 -13.86 -2.41 -2.20
C GLY A 96 -12.93 -1.53 -3.04
N TYR A 97 -12.09 -2.18 -3.83
CA TYR A 97 -11.22 -1.51 -4.78
C TYR A 97 -10.93 -2.42 -5.98
N CYS A 98 -10.49 -1.81 -7.08
CA CYS A 98 -10.03 -2.55 -8.24
C CYS A 98 -8.59 -3.05 -8.03
N GLY A 99 -8.37 -4.35 -8.09
CA GLY A 99 -7.05 -4.99 -8.06
C GLY A 99 -6.38 -5.09 -9.43
N ARG A 100 -6.98 -4.53 -10.51
CA ARG A 100 -6.45 -4.65 -11.87
C ARG A 100 -5.11 -3.92 -11.98
N PRO A 101 -4.06 -4.58 -12.52
CA PRO A 101 -2.80 -3.93 -12.82
C PRO A 101 -2.96 -2.87 -13.93
N LYS A 102 -2.37 -1.67 -13.78
CA LYS A 102 -2.41 -0.63 -14.84
C LYS A 102 -1.68 -1.05 -16.12
N ILE A 103 -0.78 -2.02 -16.04
CA ILE A 103 -0.09 -2.58 -17.21
C ILE A 103 -1.04 -3.28 -18.20
N GLU A 104 -2.23 -3.68 -17.74
CA GLU A 104 -3.25 -4.33 -18.58
C GLU A 104 -4.14 -3.32 -19.33
N GLY A 105 -3.80 -2.03 -19.28
CA GLY A 105 -4.54 -0.96 -19.95
C GLY A 105 -5.82 -0.54 -19.23
N ASP A 106 -6.64 0.23 -19.94
CA ASP A 106 -7.90 0.75 -19.43
C ASP A 106 -8.92 -0.38 -19.18
N CYS A 107 -9.89 -0.10 -18.31
CA CYS A 107 -10.93 -1.07 -17.95
C CYS A 107 -12.17 -0.86 -18.84
N ASP A 108 -12.60 -1.93 -19.50
CA ASP A 108 -13.79 -1.92 -20.38
C ASP A 108 -15.10 -2.21 -19.62
N ILE A 109 -15.05 -2.39 -18.29
CA ILE A 109 -16.23 -2.66 -17.47
C ILE A 109 -16.98 -1.34 -17.25
N ALA A 110 -18.14 -1.22 -17.89
CA ALA A 110 -19.04 -0.08 -17.73
C ALA A 110 -19.89 -0.20 -16.45
N GLY A 111 -19.65 0.69 -15.49
CA GLY A 111 -20.54 0.95 -14.36
C GLY A 111 -20.24 0.19 -13.06
N ASP A 112 -20.75 0.73 -11.95
CA ASP A 112 -20.47 0.28 -10.58
C ASP A 112 -20.87 -1.18 -10.31
N VAL A 113 -21.91 -1.68 -10.99
CA VAL A 113 -22.43 -3.05 -10.79
C VAL A 113 -21.52 -4.10 -11.44
N GLY A 114 -20.95 -3.80 -12.61
CA GLY A 114 -20.02 -4.71 -13.30
C GLY A 114 -18.74 -4.93 -12.50
N CYS A 115 -18.33 -3.94 -11.71
CA CYS A 115 -17.18 -4.06 -10.82
C CYS A 115 -17.40 -5.15 -9.76
N TYR A 116 -18.59 -5.31 -9.19
CA TYR A 116 -18.83 -6.33 -8.16
C TYR A 116 -18.83 -7.77 -8.70
N LEU A 117 -18.92 -7.94 -10.02
CA LEU A 117 -18.81 -9.23 -10.68
C LEU A 117 -17.43 -9.45 -11.33
N CYS A 118 -16.53 -8.47 -11.22
CA CYS A 118 -15.22 -8.52 -11.83
C CYS A 118 -14.26 -9.43 -11.04
N PRO A 119 -13.51 -10.33 -11.69
CA PRO A 119 -12.44 -11.10 -11.05
C PRO A 119 -11.34 -10.25 -10.40
N HIS A 120 -11.17 -9.01 -10.85
CA HIS A 120 -10.22 -8.07 -10.26
C HIS A 120 -10.77 -7.32 -9.03
N PHE A 121 -12.05 -7.49 -8.69
CA PHE A 121 -12.62 -6.83 -7.52
C PHE A 121 -12.06 -7.42 -6.23
N CYS A 122 -11.66 -6.53 -5.33
CA CYS A 122 -11.12 -6.86 -4.04
C CYS A 122 -11.92 -6.13 -2.96
N THR A 123 -12.34 -6.85 -1.92
CA THR A 123 -13.02 -6.28 -0.76
C THR A 123 -12.29 -6.63 0.54
N SER A 124 -12.78 -6.15 1.67
CA SER A 124 -12.23 -6.48 2.99
C SER A 124 -13.21 -7.25 3.85
N LYS A 125 -12.72 -7.84 4.94
CA LYS A 125 -13.55 -8.55 5.94
C LYS A 125 -14.73 -7.71 6.43
N ALA A 126 -14.56 -6.39 6.54
CA ALA A 126 -15.63 -5.49 6.97
C ALA A 126 -16.80 -5.42 5.97
N PHE A 127 -16.53 -5.64 4.69
CA PHE A 127 -17.49 -5.45 3.60
C PHE A 127 -17.90 -6.76 2.91
N ILE A 128 -17.41 -7.92 3.38
CA ILE A 128 -17.73 -9.22 2.78
C ILE A 128 -19.23 -9.52 2.76
N ALA A 129 -19.97 -9.13 3.81
CA ALA A 129 -21.41 -9.34 3.87
C ALA A 129 -22.15 -8.55 2.77
N VAL A 130 -21.75 -7.27 2.59
CA VAL A 130 -22.27 -6.40 1.53
C VAL A 130 -21.94 -6.97 0.15
N HIS A 131 -20.71 -7.44 -0.04
CA HIS A 131 -20.30 -8.02 -1.31
C HIS A 131 -21.07 -9.31 -1.65
N LYS A 132 -21.31 -10.19 -0.66
CA LYS A 132 -22.12 -11.40 -0.86
C LYS A 132 -23.55 -11.08 -1.31
N ASP A 133 -24.18 -10.09 -0.69
CA ASP A 133 -25.52 -9.63 -1.07
C ASP A 133 -25.54 -9.06 -2.51
N GLN A 134 -24.54 -8.26 -2.88
CA GLN A 134 -24.39 -7.76 -4.26
C GLN A 134 -24.20 -8.89 -5.28
N LEU A 135 -23.43 -9.93 -4.96
CA LEU A 135 -23.26 -11.11 -5.81
C LEU A 135 -24.57 -11.89 -5.98
N GLU A 136 -25.39 -11.97 -4.94
CA GLU A 136 -26.71 -12.61 -5.01
C GLU A 136 -27.71 -11.80 -5.84
N GLN A 137 -27.68 -10.48 -5.72
CA GLN A 137 -28.51 -9.57 -6.52
C GLN A 137 -28.12 -9.59 -8.00
N GLY A 138 -26.83 -9.59 -8.31
CA GLY A 138 -26.32 -9.64 -9.68
C GLY A 138 -26.59 -10.94 -10.43
N LYS A 139 -26.80 -12.07 -9.72
CA LYS A 139 -27.18 -13.37 -10.30
C LYS A 139 -28.67 -13.47 -10.71
N ARG A 140 -29.50 -12.50 -10.31
CA ARG A 140 -30.95 -12.49 -10.56
C ARG A 140 -31.34 -11.67 -11.80
N ILE A 141 -30.36 -11.10 -12.51
CA ILE A 141 -30.49 -10.32 -13.73
C ILE A 141 -29.99 -11.19 -14.90
#